data_AF-A0A449AS74-F1
#
_entry.id   AF-A0A449AS74-F1
#
_cell.length_a   1.000
_cell.length_b   1.000
_cell.length_c   1.000
_cell.angle_alpha   90.00
_cell.angle_beta   90.00
_cell.angle_gamma   90.00
#
_symmetry.space_group_name_H-M   'P 1'
#
loop_
_entity.id
_entity.type
_entity.pdbx_description
1 polymer ?
#
loop_
_entity_poly.entity_id
_entity_poly.type
_entity_poly.pdbx_seq_one_letter_code
_entity_poly.pdbx_strand_id
1 'polypeptide(L)'
;MISTFEKHKIPNNNIFIVSSDINENYSFFSEISLIILATQGINIKKLVDGYKSNSTKVLNHDLYFNSALKLAFYLNQDISKSKNGKINALRNINLFVSYDSSLNISSNLFSHLYNPLTIKQNTFSDYAFFPTDISKIGQSVLSNKIPKLIIYLTFKQNNFDFQSSSIIDEDDLLSNFEHVTLNQIKNASLNALMIIYFHLTKQLTY
;
A
#
# COMPACT_ATOMS: atom_id res chain seq x y z
N MET A 1 27.08 17.34 36.89
CA MET A 1 26.37 17.82 35.68
C MET A 1 24.89 17.80 36.03
N ILE A 2 24.27 18.98 36.17
CA ILE A 2 22.81 19.09 36.29
C ILE A 2 22.23 18.69 34.93
N SER A 3 21.32 17.73 34.90
CA SER A 3 20.73 17.28 33.63
C SER A 3 19.96 18.45 33.01
N THR A 4 19.96 18.58 31.67
CA THR A 4 19.29 19.68 30.96
C THR A 4 17.82 19.82 31.37
N PHE A 5 17.19 18.72 31.77
CA PHE A 5 15.82 18.63 32.28
C PHE A 5 15.61 19.37 33.61
N GLU A 6 16.54 19.24 34.56
CA GLU A 6 16.50 19.94 35.85
C GLU A 6 16.64 21.45 35.68
N LYS A 7 17.46 21.89 34.71
CA LYS A 7 17.62 23.32 34.38
C LYS A 7 16.33 23.96 33.87
N HIS A 8 15.51 23.20 33.14
CA HIS A 8 14.25 23.69 32.56
C HIS A 8 13.00 23.33 33.36
N LYS A 9 13.15 22.71 34.55
CA LYS A 9 12.03 22.25 35.40
C LYS A 9 11.00 21.41 34.63
N ILE A 10 11.46 20.60 33.66
CA ILE A 10 10.58 19.72 32.92
C ILE A 10 10.20 18.55 33.84
N PRO A 11 8.91 18.32 34.13
CA PRO A 11 8.51 17.18 34.94
C PRO A 11 8.84 15.87 34.21
N ASN A 12 9.45 14.92 34.92
CA ASN A 12 9.85 13.62 34.36
C ASN A 12 8.69 12.87 33.66
N ASN A 13 7.46 13.11 34.09
CA ASN A 13 6.26 12.48 33.55
C ASN A 13 5.92 12.92 32.11
N ASN A 14 6.53 14.01 31.62
CA ASN A 14 6.28 14.56 30.29
C ASN A 14 7.45 14.33 29.33
N ILE A 15 8.38 13.44 29.70
CA ILE A 15 9.54 13.11 28.88
C ILE A 15 9.25 11.80 28.15
N PHE A 16 9.32 11.85 26.82
CA PHE A 16 9.27 10.67 25.98
C PHE A 16 10.67 10.37 25.46
N ILE A 17 11.03 9.09 25.51
CA ILE A 17 12.34 8.60 25.09
C ILE A 17 12.10 7.82 23.80
N VAL A 18 12.86 8.13 22.77
CA VAL A 18 12.90 7.36 21.53
C VAL A 18 14.22 6.60 21.50
N SER A 19 14.17 5.30 21.21
CA SER A 19 15.39 4.51 21.08
C SER A 19 16.25 5.00 19.91
N SER A 20 17.54 5.14 20.15
CA SER A 20 18.54 5.48 19.11
C SER A 20 18.68 4.39 18.05
N ASP A 21 18.21 3.18 18.33
CA ASP A 21 18.37 2.01 17.46
C ASP A 21 17.25 1.91 16.41
N ILE A 22 16.25 2.79 16.48
CA ILE A 22 15.14 2.82 15.51
C ILE A 22 15.55 3.68 14.33
N ASN A 23 15.56 3.08 13.14
CA ASN A 23 15.77 3.82 11.89
C ASN A 23 14.64 4.84 11.69
N GLU A 24 14.99 6.08 11.34
CA GLU A 24 14.05 7.19 11.14
C GLU A 24 12.92 6.84 10.16
N ASN A 25 13.22 6.09 9.11
CA ASN A 25 12.24 5.68 8.08
C ASN A 25 11.24 4.62 8.58
N TYR A 26 11.54 3.94 9.68
CA TYR A 26 10.72 2.86 10.25
C TYR A 26 10.26 3.17 11.68
N SER A 27 10.17 4.45 12.03
CA SER A 27 9.85 4.96 13.36
C SER A 27 8.35 5.05 13.67
N PHE A 28 7.48 4.43 12.87
CA PHE A 28 6.01 4.53 13.03
C PHE A 28 5.51 4.08 14.43
N PHE A 29 6.16 3.08 15.02
CA PHE A 29 5.84 2.59 16.38
C PHE A 29 6.68 3.26 17.47
N SER A 30 7.36 4.37 17.17
CA SER A 30 8.01 5.19 18.19
C SER A 30 6.99 5.79 19.14
N GLU A 31 7.42 6.07 20.36
CA GLU A 31 6.61 6.63 21.44
C GLU A 31 5.91 7.91 20.98
N ILE A 32 6.64 8.79 20.27
CA ILE A 32 6.11 10.06 19.76
C ILE A 32 4.95 9.82 18.79
N SER A 33 5.12 8.92 17.81
CA SER A 33 4.07 8.60 16.84
C SER A 33 2.85 8.01 17.54
N LEU A 34 3.04 7.10 18.50
CA LEU A 34 1.94 6.48 19.24
C LEU A 34 1.16 7.49 20.07
N ILE A 35 1.82 8.49 20.67
CA ILE A 35 1.17 9.56 21.43
C ILE A 35 0.34 10.44 20.52
N ILE A 36 0.89 10.87 19.37
CA ILE A 36 0.15 11.67 18.40
C ILE A 36 -1.11 10.93 17.96
N LEU A 37 -0.98 9.63 17.63
CA LEU A 37 -2.14 8.79 17.29
C LEU A 37 -3.14 8.69 18.46
N ALA A 38 -2.67 8.57 19.70
CA ALA A 38 -3.53 8.51 20.88
C ALA A 38 -4.34 9.81 21.06
N THR A 39 -3.73 10.98 20.82
CA THR A 39 -4.44 12.27 20.88
C THR A 39 -5.53 12.41 19.82
N GLN A 40 -5.43 11.68 18.72
CA GLN A 40 -6.47 11.60 17.69
C GLN A 40 -7.58 10.59 18.02
N GLY A 41 -7.55 9.97 19.21
CA GLY A 41 -8.54 8.99 19.65
C GLY A 41 -8.32 7.58 19.08
N ILE A 42 -7.15 7.31 18.48
CA ILE A 42 -6.82 5.99 17.95
C ILE A 42 -6.52 5.03 19.11
N ASN A 43 -7.10 3.83 19.05
CA ASN A 43 -6.83 2.77 20.02
C ASN A 43 -5.42 2.18 19.81
N ILE A 44 -4.43 2.78 20.47
CA ILE A 44 -3.02 2.37 20.40
C ILE A 44 -2.81 0.93 20.81
N LYS A 45 -3.51 0.46 21.86
CA LYS A 45 -3.40 -0.93 22.31
C LYS A 45 -3.77 -1.89 21.19
N LYS A 46 -4.91 -1.68 20.52
CA LYS A 46 -5.33 -2.49 19.38
C LYS A 46 -4.33 -2.46 18.22
N LEU A 47 -3.74 -1.29 17.97
CA LEU A 47 -2.73 -1.10 16.91
C LEU A 47 -1.43 -1.86 17.21
N VAL A 48 -0.90 -1.74 18.43
CA VAL A 48 0.31 -2.43 18.89
C VAL A 48 0.09 -3.94 18.99
N ASP A 49 -1.06 -4.38 19.52
CA ASP A 49 -1.43 -5.80 19.58
C ASP A 49 -1.51 -6.41 18.16
N GLY A 50 -2.07 -5.66 17.20
CA GLY A 50 -2.09 -6.03 15.80
C GLY A 50 -0.68 -6.21 15.22
N TYR A 51 0.21 -5.25 15.44
CA TYR A 51 1.61 -5.34 15.02
C TYR A 51 2.32 -6.55 15.63
N LYS A 52 2.19 -6.73 16.94
CA LYS A 52 2.78 -7.87 17.67
C LYS A 52 2.29 -9.21 17.10
N SER A 53 0.99 -9.34 16.85
CA SER A 53 0.41 -10.56 16.29
C SER A 53 0.93 -10.90 14.89
N ASN A 54 1.32 -9.89 14.11
CA ASN A 54 1.85 -10.08 12.76
C ASN A 54 3.38 -10.28 12.76
N SER A 55 4.09 -9.72 13.73
CA SER A 55 5.55 -9.83 13.85
C SER A 55 6.03 -11.30 13.87
N THR A 56 5.30 -12.18 14.55
CA THR A 56 5.62 -13.62 14.61
C THR A 56 5.52 -14.30 13.25
N LYS A 57 4.59 -13.86 12.39
CA LYS A 57 4.44 -14.37 11.02
C LYS A 57 5.54 -13.87 10.09
N VAL A 58 5.98 -12.62 10.27
CA VAL A 58 7.04 -12.00 9.48
C VAL A 58 8.42 -12.59 9.81
N LEU A 59 8.61 -13.10 11.03
CA LEU A 59 9.84 -13.78 11.43
C LEU A 59 9.90 -15.26 10.98
N ASN A 60 8.79 -15.80 10.45
CA ASN A 60 8.80 -17.17 9.94
C ASN A 60 9.63 -17.26 8.65
N HIS A 61 10.57 -18.21 8.59
CA HIS A 61 11.43 -18.41 7.43
C HIS A 61 10.73 -19.12 6.26
N ASP A 62 9.58 -19.76 6.50
CA ASP A 62 8.81 -20.40 5.44
C ASP A 62 8.08 -19.37 4.58
N LEU A 63 8.46 -19.32 3.30
CA LEU A 63 7.85 -18.49 2.27
C LEU A 63 6.33 -18.66 2.25
N TYR A 64 5.79 -19.87 2.46
CA TYR A 64 4.36 -20.12 2.41
C TYR A 64 3.57 -19.37 3.49
N PHE A 65 4.15 -19.20 4.68
CA PHE A 65 3.48 -18.56 5.82
C PHE A 65 3.86 -17.09 5.99
N ASN A 66 4.94 -16.63 5.35
CA ASN A 66 5.44 -15.27 5.45
C ASN A 66 5.09 -14.42 4.23
N SER A 67 3.96 -13.70 4.31
CA SER A 67 3.51 -12.80 3.24
C SER A 67 4.51 -11.68 2.92
N ALA A 68 5.28 -11.20 3.90
CA ALA A 68 6.30 -10.18 3.66
C ALA A 68 7.44 -10.74 2.81
N LEU A 69 7.87 -11.98 3.11
CA LEU A 69 8.88 -12.68 2.32
C LEU A 69 8.35 -13.05 0.92
N LYS A 70 7.07 -13.40 0.77
CA LYS A 70 6.44 -13.55 -0.56
C LYS A 70 6.51 -12.28 -1.38
N LEU A 71 6.14 -11.14 -0.80
CA LEU A 71 6.20 -9.85 -1.49
C LEU A 71 7.64 -9.53 -1.89
N ALA A 72 8.60 -9.68 -0.98
CA ALA A 72 10.01 -9.50 -1.26
C ALA A 72 10.48 -10.43 -2.40
N PHE A 73 10.03 -11.69 -2.41
CA PHE A 73 10.33 -12.63 -3.49
C PHE A 73 9.78 -12.17 -4.83
N TYR A 74 8.52 -11.74 -4.92
CA TYR A 74 7.94 -11.18 -6.16
C TYR A 74 8.64 -9.90 -6.61
N LEU A 75 9.05 -9.06 -5.66
CA LEU A 75 9.83 -7.86 -5.99
C LEU A 75 11.20 -8.22 -6.58
N ASN A 76 11.81 -9.34 -6.22
CA ASN A 76 13.16 -9.70 -6.68
C ASN A 76 13.19 -10.77 -7.80
N GLN A 77 12.08 -11.48 -8.07
CA GLN A 77 12.05 -12.62 -8.99
C GLN A 77 12.51 -12.30 -10.42
N ASP A 78 12.23 -11.09 -10.92
CA ASP A 78 12.55 -10.67 -12.28
C ASP A 78 14.07 -10.50 -12.53
N ILE A 79 14.88 -10.47 -11.47
CA ILE A 79 16.34 -10.30 -11.56
C ILE A 79 17.04 -11.63 -11.91
N SER A 80 16.45 -12.77 -11.55
CA SER A 80 17.14 -14.08 -11.59
C SER A 80 16.97 -14.91 -12.86
N LYS A 81 16.12 -14.50 -13.81
CA LYS A 81 15.90 -15.24 -15.08
C LYS A 81 16.80 -14.73 -16.21
N SER A 82 18.10 -14.73 -15.99
CA SER A 82 19.11 -14.67 -17.07
C SER A 82 19.92 -15.97 -17.06
N LYS A 83 19.38 -17.01 -17.69
CA LYS A 83 20.17 -18.21 -18.02
C LYS A 83 20.70 -18.20 -19.46
N ASN A 84 20.19 -17.32 -20.33
CA ASN A 84 20.49 -17.31 -21.77
C ASN A 84 20.95 -15.94 -22.32
N GLY A 85 21.45 -15.02 -21.48
CA GLY A 85 22.02 -13.73 -21.95
C GLY A 85 21.04 -12.73 -22.55
N LYS A 86 19.75 -13.08 -22.74
CA LYS A 86 18.68 -12.14 -23.02
C LYS A 86 18.09 -11.68 -21.70
N ILE A 87 18.34 -10.42 -21.36
CA ILE A 87 17.71 -9.71 -20.25
C ILE A 87 16.21 -9.69 -20.54
N ASN A 88 15.47 -10.66 -20.00
CA ASN A 88 14.01 -10.64 -20.06
C ASN A 88 13.54 -9.51 -19.17
N ALA A 89 13.03 -8.44 -19.83
CA ALA A 89 12.43 -7.23 -19.28
C ALA A 89 12.69 -7.00 -17.79
N LEU A 90 13.78 -6.30 -17.47
CA LEU A 90 13.91 -5.66 -16.16
C LEU A 90 12.61 -4.91 -15.90
N ARG A 91 11.98 -5.20 -14.77
CA ARG A 91 10.81 -4.45 -14.36
C ARG A 91 11.23 -3.01 -14.12
N ASN A 92 10.66 -2.09 -14.88
CA ASN A 92 11.05 -0.68 -14.78
C ASN A 92 10.27 0.02 -13.67
N ILE A 93 9.02 -0.39 -13.41
CA ILE A 93 8.13 0.29 -12.47
C ILE A 93 7.47 -0.68 -11.48
N ASN A 94 7.49 -0.34 -10.19
CA ASN A 94 6.57 -0.84 -9.18
C ASN A 94 5.52 0.24 -8.93
N LEU A 95 4.25 -0.07 -9.16
CA LEU A 95 3.15 0.86 -8.95
C LEU A 95 2.31 0.40 -7.76
N PHE A 96 2.37 1.14 -6.66
CA PHE A 96 1.50 0.95 -5.50
C PHE A 96 0.16 1.66 -5.76
N VAL A 97 -0.92 0.89 -5.81
CA VAL A 97 -2.25 1.41 -6.16
C VAL A 97 -3.16 1.28 -4.95
N SER A 98 -3.60 2.38 -4.36
CA SER A 98 -4.69 2.34 -3.38
C SER A 98 -6.03 2.41 -4.10
N TYR A 99 -6.97 1.59 -3.66
CA TYR A 99 -8.36 1.60 -4.16
C TYR A 99 -9.36 2.18 -3.14
N ASP A 100 -8.86 2.53 -1.96
CA ASP A 100 -9.59 3.19 -0.89
C ASP A 100 -8.81 4.46 -0.50
N SER A 101 -9.50 5.60 -0.37
CA SER A 101 -8.87 6.90 -0.08
C SER A 101 -8.07 6.90 1.23
N SER A 102 -8.54 6.15 2.23
CA SER A 102 -7.86 5.95 3.51
C SER A 102 -6.50 5.25 3.38
N LEU A 103 -6.22 4.59 2.25
CA LEU A 103 -4.94 3.94 1.96
C LEU A 103 -4.01 4.79 1.07
N ASN A 104 -4.43 5.98 0.62
CA ASN A 104 -3.62 6.83 -0.26
C ASN A 104 -2.28 7.21 0.37
N ILE A 105 -2.30 7.59 1.66
CA ILE A 105 -1.08 7.92 2.41
C ILE A 105 -0.18 6.68 2.53
N SER A 106 -0.75 5.52 2.80
CA SER A 106 0.00 4.25 2.88
C SER A 106 0.64 3.88 1.54
N SER A 107 -0.06 4.08 0.42
CA SER A 107 0.45 3.84 -0.92
C SER A 107 1.66 4.72 -1.25
N ASN A 108 1.54 6.02 -0.96
CA ASN A 108 2.63 6.98 -1.11
C ASN A 108 3.81 6.65 -0.17
N LEU A 109 3.53 6.32 1.09
CA LEU A 109 4.58 5.95 2.03
C LEU A 109 5.33 4.70 1.56
N PHE A 110 4.62 3.68 1.07
CA PHE A 110 5.27 2.47 0.56
C PHE A 110 6.10 2.74 -0.68
N SER A 111 5.61 3.47 -1.68
CA SER A 111 6.42 3.79 -2.86
C SER A 111 7.70 4.54 -2.47
N HIS A 112 7.63 5.48 -1.52
CA HIS A 112 8.79 6.19 -1.00
C HIS A 112 9.78 5.30 -0.25
N LEU A 113 9.29 4.43 0.65
CA LEU A 113 10.15 3.51 1.41
C LEU A 113 10.82 2.44 0.54
N TYR A 114 10.14 1.99 -0.51
CA TYR A 114 10.69 0.97 -1.42
C TYR A 114 11.65 1.54 -2.46
N ASN A 115 11.53 2.81 -2.82
CA ASN A 115 12.35 3.42 -3.87
C ASN A 115 13.86 3.26 -3.65
N PRO A 116 14.43 3.59 -2.47
CA PRO A 116 15.86 3.41 -2.20
C PRO A 116 16.34 1.95 -2.35
N LEU A 117 15.44 0.98 -2.14
CA LEU A 117 15.73 -0.44 -2.26
C LEU A 117 15.68 -0.90 -3.73
N THR A 118 14.70 -0.43 -4.48
CA THR A 118 14.42 -0.89 -5.85
C THR A 118 15.22 -0.16 -6.91
N ILE A 119 15.63 1.10 -6.66
CA ILE A 119 16.44 1.88 -7.61
C ILE A 119 17.78 1.19 -7.89
N LYS A 120 18.37 0.53 -6.88
CA LYS A 120 19.61 -0.28 -7.05
C LYS A 120 19.42 -1.43 -8.05
N GLN A 121 18.19 -1.81 -8.32
CA GLN A 121 17.79 -2.88 -9.23
C GLN A 121 17.27 -2.34 -10.58
N ASN A 122 17.44 -1.04 -10.84
CA ASN A 122 16.86 -0.33 -11.99
C ASN A 122 15.33 -0.37 -12.05
N THR A 123 14.66 -0.51 -10.89
CA THR A 123 13.20 -0.41 -10.78
C THR A 123 12.82 0.83 -9.98
N PHE A 124 12.01 1.70 -10.57
CA PHE A 124 11.41 2.83 -9.88
C PHE A 124 10.10 2.43 -9.19
N SER A 125 9.86 2.91 -7.97
CA SER A 125 8.62 2.71 -7.23
C SER A 125 7.81 4.01 -7.23
N ASP A 126 6.56 3.92 -7.67
CA ASP A 126 5.60 5.01 -7.76
C ASP A 126 4.25 4.61 -7.15
N TYR A 127 3.33 5.56 -7.05
CA TYR A 127 1.99 5.33 -6.52
C TYR A 127 0.89 5.90 -7.41
N ALA A 128 -0.32 5.37 -7.27
CA ALA A 128 -1.53 5.91 -7.89
C ALA A 128 -2.76 5.66 -7.02
N PHE A 129 -3.78 6.50 -7.19
CA PHE A 129 -5.03 6.42 -6.44
C PHE A 129 -6.17 6.03 -7.38
N PHE A 130 -6.61 4.78 -7.33
CA PHE A 130 -7.72 4.29 -8.13
C PHE A 130 -9.03 4.32 -7.31
N PRO A 131 -10.20 4.50 -7.96
CA PRO A 131 -10.39 4.67 -9.40
C PRO A 131 -10.08 6.07 -9.94
N THR A 132 -9.78 7.05 -9.09
CA THR A 132 -9.67 8.48 -9.46
C THR A 132 -8.61 8.80 -10.52
N ASP A 133 -7.48 8.10 -10.51
CA ASP A 133 -6.38 8.32 -11.44
C ASP A 133 -6.45 7.46 -12.70
N ILE A 134 -7.48 6.59 -12.84
CA ILE A 134 -7.65 5.76 -14.04
C ILE A 134 -7.74 6.63 -15.29
N SER A 135 -8.44 7.76 -15.23
CA SER A 135 -8.55 8.70 -16.36
C SER A 135 -7.21 9.37 -16.70
N LYS A 136 -6.30 9.50 -15.73
CA LYS A 136 -5.00 10.18 -15.90
C LYS A 136 -3.92 9.24 -16.41
N ILE A 137 -3.80 8.06 -15.79
CA ILE A 137 -2.69 7.13 -16.05
C ILE A 137 -3.15 5.77 -16.56
N GLY A 138 -4.45 5.51 -16.64
CA GLY A 138 -5.00 4.19 -16.98
C GLY A 138 -4.47 3.65 -18.29
N GLN A 139 -4.39 4.48 -19.34
CA GLN A 139 -3.82 4.05 -20.63
C GLN A 139 -2.35 3.62 -20.49
N SER A 140 -1.56 4.37 -19.72
CA SER A 140 -0.15 4.03 -19.46
C SER A 140 -0.03 2.77 -18.61
N VAL A 141 -0.93 2.56 -17.65
CA VAL A 141 -0.99 1.36 -16.79
C VAL A 141 -1.44 0.13 -17.57
N LEU A 142 -2.35 0.26 -18.53
CA LEU A 142 -2.83 -0.85 -19.36
C LEU A 142 -1.90 -1.15 -20.56
N SER A 143 -1.10 -0.18 -21.01
CA SER A 143 -0.17 -0.38 -22.13
C SER A 143 1.03 -1.23 -21.73
N ASN A 144 1.39 -2.24 -22.52
CA ASN A 144 2.56 -3.10 -22.25
C ASN A 144 3.91 -2.47 -22.63
N LYS A 145 3.95 -1.18 -23.01
CA LYS A 145 5.19 -0.49 -23.39
C LYS A 145 6.24 -0.44 -22.27
N ILE A 146 5.80 -0.41 -21.01
CA ILE A 146 6.68 -0.35 -19.85
C ILE A 146 6.40 -1.56 -18.96
N PRO A 147 7.40 -2.44 -18.73
CA PRO A 147 7.24 -3.57 -17.82
C PRO A 147 7.07 -3.05 -16.39
N LYS A 148 6.01 -3.53 -15.73
CA LYS A 148 5.59 -3.03 -14.42
C LYS A 148 4.98 -4.12 -13.55
N LEU A 149 5.16 -3.97 -12.25
CA LEU A 149 4.43 -4.70 -11.21
C LEU A 149 3.42 -3.73 -10.59
N ILE A 150 2.17 -4.15 -10.49
CA ILE A 150 1.12 -3.37 -9.84
C ILE A 150 0.77 -4.05 -8.53
N ILE A 151 0.83 -3.30 -7.43
CA ILE A 151 0.54 -3.77 -6.07
C ILE A 151 -0.70 -3.05 -5.58
N TYR A 152 -1.83 -3.76 -5.54
CA TYR A 152 -3.09 -3.19 -5.07
C TYR A 152 -3.17 -3.24 -3.54
N LEU A 153 -3.45 -2.08 -2.94
CA LEU A 153 -3.76 -1.89 -1.53
C LEU A 153 -5.26 -1.69 -1.41
N THR A 154 -5.94 -2.67 -0.81
CA THR A 154 -7.40 -2.69 -0.68
C THR A 154 -7.80 -3.15 0.71
N PHE A 155 -8.93 -2.62 1.20
CA PHE A 155 -9.63 -3.24 2.31
C PHE A 155 -10.56 -4.34 1.81
N LYS A 156 -10.54 -5.49 2.49
CA LYS A 156 -11.51 -6.56 2.23
C LYS A 156 -12.93 -6.15 2.62
N GLN A 157 -13.05 -5.38 3.70
CA GLN A 157 -14.32 -4.92 4.23
C GLN A 157 -14.13 -3.53 4.83
N ASN A 158 -14.99 -2.60 4.42
CA ASN A 158 -15.06 -1.26 5.00
C ASN A 158 -16.06 -1.25 6.16
N ASN A 159 -15.83 -0.39 7.15
CA ASN A 159 -16.73 -0.26 8.31
C ASN A 159 -18.09 0.34 7.93
N PHE A 160 -18.11 1.15 6.87
CA PHE A 160 -19.29 1.80 6.34
C PHE A 160 -19.36 1.53 4.84
N ASP A 161 -20.57 1.30 4.38
CA ASP A 161 -20.88 1.17 2.96
C ASP A 161 -22.12 2.01 2.67
N PHE A 162 -22.16 2.62 1.50
CA PHE A 162 -23.22 3.53 1.11
C PHE A 162 -23.90 2.98 -0.14
N GLN A 163 -25.20 3.21 -0.23
CA GLN A 163 -26.01 2.86 -1.39
C GLN A 163 -26.56 4.13 -2.01
N SER A 164 -26.76 4.12 -3.32
CA SER A 164 -27.51 5.16 -4.00
C SER A 164 -28.93 5.28 -3.43
N SER A 165 -29.45 6.50 -3.35
CA SER A 165 -30.86 6.72 -3.00
C SER A 165 -31.75 6.41 -4.20
N SER A 166 -32.93 5.83 -3.96
CA SER A 166 -33.94 5.56 -4.99
C SER A 166 -34.69 6.82 -5.48
N ILE A 167 -34.16 8.01 -5.25
CA ILE A 167 -34.80 9.31 -5.54
C ILE A 167 -33.99 10.08 -6.61
N ILE A 168 -33.07 9.41 -7.30
CA ILE A 168 -32.27 10.05 -8.35
C ILE A 168 -33.09 10.05 -9.63
N ASP A 169 -33.25 11.24 -10.23
CA ASP A 169 -33.90 11.42 -11.54
C ASP A 169 -33.28 10.46 -12.57
N GLU A 170 -34.11 9.68 -13.26
CA GLU A 170 -33.71 8.61 -14.20
C GLU A 170 -32.95 9.10 -15.45
N ASP A 171 -32.69 10.41 -15.56
CA ASP A 171 -32.04 11.05 -16.71
C ASP A 171 -30.54 10.71 -16.85
N ASP A 172 -29.93 10.08 -15.84
CA ASP A 172 -28.50 9.75 -15.82
C ASP A 172 -28.16 8.31 -16.28
N LEU A 173 -29.16 7.50 -16.64
CA LEU A 173 -29.01 6.08 -17.02
C LEU A 173 -28.34 5.21 -15.94
N LEU A 174 -28.32 5.64 -14.67
CA LEU A 174 -27.73 4.91 -13.55
C LEU A 174 -28.72 4.02 -12.79
N SER A 175 -29.94 3.83 -13.31
CA SER A 175 -30.98 2.99 -12.69
C SER A 175 -30.52 1.55 -12.40
N ASN A 176 -29.61 1.02 -13.23
CA ASN A 176 -28.98 -0.30 -13.01
C ASN A 176 -28.12 -0.38 -11.72
N PHE A 177 -27.84 0.74 -11.06
CA PHE A 177 -27.04 0.85 -9.83
C PHE A 177 -27.84 1.22 -8.58
N GLU A 178 -29.17 1.34 -8.65
CA GLU A 178 -30.03 1.77 -7.53
C GLU A 178 -29.94 0.93 -6.25
N HIS A 179 -29.49 -0.32 -6.37
CA HIS A 179 -29.31 -1.24 -5.25
C HIS A 179 -27.86 -1.71 -5.06
N VAL A 180 -26.93 -1.11 -5.79
CA VAL A 180 -25.52 -1.46 -5.72
C VAL A 180 -24.84 -0.55 -4.70
N THR A 181 -24.06 -1.14 -3.80
CA THR A 181 -23.29 -0.36 -2.83
C THR A 181 -22.01 0.18 -3.44
N LEU A 182 -21.47 1.27 -2.89
CA LEU A 182 -20.19 1.84 -3.34
C LEU A 182 -19.05 0.81 -3.24
N ASN A 183 -19.04 -0.05 -2.22
CA ASN A 183 -18.06 -1.12 -2.11
C ASN A 183 -18.22 -2.18 -3.22
N GLN A 184 -19.45 -2.49 -3.62
CA GLN A 184 -19.69 -3.40 -4.75
C GLN A 184 -19.20 -2.79 -6.08
N ILE A 185 -19.49 -1.51 -6.34
CA ILE A 185 -19.00 -0.78 -7.53
C ILE A 185 -17.46 -0.77 -7.53
N LYS A 186 -16.84 -0.47 -6.39
CA LYS A 186 -15.38 -0.50 -6.21
C LYS A 186 -14.79 -1.86 -6.56
N ASN A 187 -15.36 -2.94 -6.01
CA ASN A 187 -14.88 -4.29 -6.26
C ASN A 187 -15.08 -4.73 -7.72
N ALA A 188 -16.20 -4.35 -8.34
CA ALA A 188 -16.44 -4.58 -9.75
C ALA A 188 -15.41 -3.86 -10.63
N SER A 189 -15.12 -2.58 -10.33
CA SER A 189 -14.08 -1.80 -11.00
C SER A 189 -12.69 -2.44 -10.88
N LEU A 190 -12.30 -2.84 -9.66
CA LEU A 190 -11.01 -3.51 -9.41
C LEU A 190 -10.90 -4.82 -10.20
N ASN A 191 -11.95 -5.66 -10.16
CA ASN A 191 -11.97 -6.92 -10.87
C ASN A 191 -11.88 -6.73 -12.38
N ALA A 192 -12.62 -5.77 -12.94
CA ALA A 192 -12.55 -5.45 -14.36
C ALA A 192 -11.12 -5.04 -14.76
N LEU A 193 -10.47 -4.19 -13.97
CA LEU A 193 -9.11 -3.71 -14.26
C LEU A 193 -8.09 -4.86 -14.17
N MET A 194 -8.21 -5.75 -13.19
CA MET A 194 -7.36 -6.94 -13.07
C MET A 194 -7.54 -7.90 -14.25
N ILE A 195 -8.78 -8.14 -14.71
CA ILE A 195 -9.09 -9.00 -15.86
C ILE A 195 -8.50 -8.41 -17.14
N ILE A 196 -8.72 -7.12 -17.39
CA ILE A 196 -8.20 -6.43 -18.58
C ILE A 196 -6.67 -6.52 -18.60
N TYR A 197 -6.01 -6.22 -17.48
CA TYR A 197 -4.55 -6.32 -17.37
C TYR A 197 -4.06 -7.74 -17.66
N PHE A 198 -4.68 -8.74 -17.05
CA PHE A 198 -4.31 -10.14 -17.28
C PHE A 198 -4.50 -10.57 -18.74
N HIS A 199 -5.59 -10.18 -19.38
CA HIS A 199 -5.85 -10.50 -20.78
C HIS A 199 -4.81 -9.86 -21.71
N LEU A 200 -4.48 -8.58 -21.50
CA LEU A 200 -3.46 -7.87 -22.28
C LEU A 200 -2.07 -8.48 -22.10
N THR A 201 -1.74 -9.02 -20.92
CA THR A 201 -0.46 -9.72 -20.72
C THR A 201 -0.39 -11.08 -21.42
N LYS A 202 -1.52 -11.78 -21.59
CA LYS A 202 -1.58 -13.11 -22.26
C LYS A 202 -1.59 -13.05 -23.79
N GLN A 203 -2.21 -12.04 -24.38
CA GLN A 203 -2.32 -11.93 -25.85
C GLN A 203 -0.96 -11.73 -26.57
N LEU A 204 0.09 -11.36 -25.84
CA LEU A 204 1.43 -11.07 -26.41
C LEU A 204 2.49 -12.14 -26.08
N THR A 205 2.08 -13.25 -25.46
CA THR A 205 2.93 -14.44 -25.22
C THR A 205 2.80 -15.52 -26.31
N TYR A 206 2.15 -15.21 -27.44
CA TYR A 206 2.06 -16.04 -28.63
C TYR A 206 2.68 -15.33 -29.83
#